data_AF-A0A2D4JIH3-F1
#
_entry.id   AF-A0A2D4JIH3-F1
#
_cell.length_a   1.000
_cell.length_b   1.000
_cell.length_c   1.000
_cell.angle_alpha   90.00
_cell.angle_beta   90.00
_cell.angle_gamma   90.00
#
_symmetry.space_group_name_H-M   'P 1'
#
loop_
_entity.id
_entity.type
_entity.pdbx_description
1 polymer ?
#
loop_
_entity_poly.entity_id
_entity_poly.type
_entity_poly.pdbx_seq_one_letter_code
_entity_poly.pdbx_strand_id
1 'polypeptide(L)'
;TMGNAIKILKAAPEVKSTPWQSGQRSDFLAVLYDYPTPDVSQPIFQVGEKLRVISDEGIWWKACSLTTGKENYIPENYVARVYHGWLFEGISREKAEELLLLPNNKTGSFMIRKSETTNGSYSLSVRHVNVKHYRIFRLPNNWYYISPRQTFQ
;
A
#
# COMPACT_ATOMS: atom_id res chain seq x y z
N THR A 1 3.13 55.33 -30.63
CA THR A 1 4.36 54.55 -30.43
C THR A 1 4.05 53.45 -29.44
N MET A 2 4.27 52.20 -29.84
CA MET A 2 3.68 50.99 -29.26
C MET A 2 4.15 50.71 -27.81
N GLY A 3 3.21 50.37 -26.93
CA GLY A 3 3.49 49.90 -25.57
C GLY A 3 3.80 48.40 -25.58
N ASN A 4 4.98 48.03 -25.08
CA ASN A 4 5.38 46.64 -24.88
C ASN A 4 4.88 46.14 -23.52
N ALA A 5 3.93 45.20 -23.54
CA ALA A 5 3.56 44.40 -22.38
C ALA A 5 4.41 43.13 -22.35
N ILE A 6 5.26 42.97 -21.34
CA ILE A 6 5.98 41.72 -21.08
C ILE A 6 4.97 40.72 -20.49
N LYS A 7 4.55 39.74 -21.27
CA LYS A 7 3.81 38.57 -20.76
C LYS A 7 4.80 37.69 -19.97
N ILE A 8 4.69 37.72 -18.66
CA ILE A 8 5.30 36.69 -17.79
C ILE A 8 4.54 35.40 -18.05
N LEU A 9 5.17 34.46 -18.76
CA LEU A 9 4.67 33.10 -18.90
C LEU A 9 4.75 32.44 -17.51
N LYS A 10 3.59 32.19 -16.88
CA LYS A 10 3.51 31.30 -15.72
C LYS A 10 4.01 29.93 -16.17
N ALA A 11 5.05 29.43 -15.51
CA ALA A 11 5.51 28.06 -15.68
C ALA A 11 4.33 27.11 -15.43
N ALA A 12 4.20 26.10 -16.30
CA ALA A 12 3.25 25.01 -16.10
C ALA A 12 3.50 24.37 -14.72
N PRO A 13 2.46 23.91 -14.01
CA PRO A 13 2.67 23.21 -12.76
C PRO A 13 3.56 21.98 -13.04
N GLU A 14 4.61 21.82 -12.24
CA GLU A 14 5.40 20.60 -12.21
C GLU A 14 4.44 19.41 -12.05
N VAL A 15 4.41 18.55 -13.06
CA VAL A 15 3.79 17.23 -12.95
C VAL A 15 4.54 16.52 -11.83
N LYS A 16 3.90 16.38 -10.67
CA LYS A 16 4.37 15.46 -9.64
C LYS A 16 4.37 14.09 -10.28
N SER A 17 5.54 13.59 -10.66
CA SER A 17 5.71 12.23 -11.12
C SER A 17 5.25 11.30 -10.00
N THR A 18 4.11 10.63 -10.22
CA THR A 18 3.68 9.54 -9.34
C THR A 18 4.77 8.45 -9.38
N PRO A 19 5.24 7.94 -8.23
CA PRO A 19 6.36 6.98 -8.17
C PRO A 19 6.12 5.64 -8.89
N TRP A 20 4.92 5.41 -9.42
CA TRP A 20 4.44 4.13 -9.94
C TRP A 20 4.88 3.81 -11.38
N GLN A 21 5.84 4.55 -11.94
CA GLN A 21 6.42 4.27 -13.26
C GLN A 21 7.62 3.30 -13.24
N SER A 22 7.98 2.71 -12.09
CA SER A 22 9.01 1.67 -12.05
C SER A 22 8.37 0.29 -11.83
N GLY A 23 8.30 -0.49 -12.92
CA GLY A 23 7.74 -1.83 -12.96
C GLY A 23 8.56 -2.84 -12.16
N GLN A 24 8.34 -2.89 -10.85
CA GLN A 24 8.66 -4.06 -10.05
C GLN A 24 7.49 -5.04 -10.13
N ARG A 25 7.77 -6.27 -10.56
CA ARG A 25 6.76 -7.31 -10.84
C ARG A 25 5.94 -7.73 -9.62
N SER A 26 6.32 -7.29 -8.42
CA SER A 26 5.76 -7.67 -7.13
C SER A 26 4.97 -6.57 -6.42
N ASP A 27 4.82 -5.38 -7.03
CA ASP A 27 4.01 -4.30 -6.47
C ASP A 27 2.53 -4.47 -6.84
N PHE A 28 1.63 -4.29 -5.88
CA PHE A 28 0.18 -4.44 -6.07
C PHE A 28 -0.63 -3.71 -5.00
N LEU A 29 -1.95 -3.64 -5.17
CA LEU A 29 -2.89 -3.25 -4.12
C LEU A 29 -3.44 -4.48 -3.41
N ALA A 30 -3.38 -4.53 -2.09
CA ALA A 30 -4.10 -5.50 -1.29
C ALA A 30 -5.48 -4.95 -0.93
N VAL A 31 -6.53 -5.67 -1.26
CA VAL A 31 -7.90 -5.32 -0.86
C VAL A 31 -8.05 -5.52 0.64
N LEU A 32 -8.44 -4.46 1.34
CA LEU A 32 -8.64 -4.46 2.78
C LEU A 32 -10.04 -4.93 3.14
N TYR A 33 -11.07 -4.47 2.43
CA TYR A 33 -12.45 -4.85 2.71
C TYR A 33 -13.11 -5.33 1.43
N ASP A 34 -14.05 -6.26 1.55
CA ASP A 34 -14.91 -6.65 0.44
C ASP A 34 -15.55 -5.39 -0.16
N TYR A 35 -15.47 -5.27 -1.48
CA TYR A 35 -16.00 -4.12 -2.19
C TYR A 35 -16.80 -4.54 -3.43
N PRO A 36 -18.02 -3.98 -3.64
CA PRO A 36 -18.84 -3.35 -2.60
C PRO A 36 -19.04 -4.26 -1.39
N THR A 37 -19.46 -3.69 -0.28
CA THR A 37 -19.77 -4.48 0.91
C THR A 37 -20.93 -5.44 0.62
N PRO A 38 -20.97 -6.64 1.25
CA PRO A 38 -21.99 -7.65 0.96
C PRO A 38 -23.46 -7.21 1.16
N ASP A 39 -23.69 -6.18 1.97
CA ASP A 39 -25.01 -5.56 2.18
C ASP A 39 -25.47 -4.72 0.99
N VAL A 40 -24.54 -4.22 0.18
CA VAL A 40 -24.83 -3.44 -1.03
C VAL A 40 -25.01 -4.37 -2.23
N SER A 41 -24.07 -5.29 -2.45
CA SER A 41 -24.12 -6.25 -3.55
C SER A 41 -23.10 -7.38 -3.37
N GLN A 42 -23.07 -8.34 -4.30
CA GLN A 42 -21.99 -9.32 -4.36
C GLN A 42 -20.64 -8.60 -4.56
N PRO A 43 -19.64 -8.82 -3.69
CA PRO A 43 -18.34 -8.18 -3.83
C PRO A 43 -17.69 -8.52 -5.16
N ILE A 44 -17.21 -7.49 -5.85
CA ILE A 44 -16.42 -7.63 -7.08
C ILE A 44 -14.94 -7.80 -6.77
N PHE A 45 -14.51 -7.28 -5.63
CA PHE A 45 -13.18 -7.46 -5.05
C PHE A 45 -13.32 -8.01 -3.63
N GLN A 46 -12.54 -9.04 -3.32
CA GLN A 46 -12.60 -9.71 -2.02
C GLN A 46 -11.41 -9.31 -1.13
N VAL A 47 -11.61 -9.29 0.18
CA VAL A 47 -10.53 -9.06 1.15
C VAL A 47 -9.34 -9.99 0.91
N GLY A 48 -8.14 -9.41 0.91
CA GLY A 48 -6.88 -10.11 0.64
C GLY A 48 -6.58 -10.33 -0.85
N GLU A 49 -7.49 -9.99 -1.75
CA GLU A 49 -7.25 -10.04 -3.19
C GLU A 49 -6.18 -9.02 -3.61
N LYS A 50 -5.42 -9.37 -4.65
CA LYS A 50 -4.37 -8.52 -5.21
C LYS A 50 -4.87 -7.85 -6.48
N LEU A 51 -4.75 -6.53 -6.54
CA LEU A 51 -5.13 -5.74 -7.71
C LEU A 51 -3.90 -5.05 -8.32
N ARG A 52 -3.91 -4.91 -9.64
CA ARG A 52 -3.02 -4.01 -10.38
C ARG A 52 -3.69 -2.65 -10.53
N VAL A 53 -2.99 -1.59 -10.14
CA VAL A 53 -3.46 -0.21 -10.36
C VAL A 53 -3.52 0.07 -11.86
N ILE A 54 -4.62 0.69 -12.32
CA ILE A 54 -4.75 1.24 -13.67
C ILE A 54 -4.70 2.78 -13.62
N SER A 55 -5.41 3.38 -12.65
CA SER A 55 -5.40 4.82 -12.39
C SER A 55 -5.67 5.07 -10.91
N ASP A 56 -4.86 5.92 -10.27
CA ASP A 56 -4.97 6.30 -8.86
C ASP A 56 -5.27 7.80 -8.67
N GLU A 57 -5.99 8.40 -9.62
CA GLU A 57 -6.37 9.80 -9.58
C GLU A 57 -7.58 10.04 -8.67
N GLY A 58 -7.35 10.73 -7.55
CA GLY A 58 -8.40 11.06 -6.58
C GLY A 58 -8.71 9.93 -5.60
N ILE A 59 -9.92 9.94 -5.03
CA ILE A 59 -10.34 9.00 -3.97
C ILE A 59 -10.91 7.68 -4.52
N TRP A 60 -11.11 7.58 -5.84
CA TRP A 60 -11.64 6.42 -6.53
C TRP A 60 -10.61 5.92 -7.53
N TRP A 61 -10.05 4.75 -7.27
CA TRP A 61 -9.01 4.19 -8.13
C TRP A 61 -9.60 3.15 -9.06
N LYS A 62 -9.12 3.13 -10.30
CA LYS A 62 -9.41 2.07 -11.25
C LYS A 62 -8.35 0.98 -11.09
N ALA A 63 -8.79 -0.26 -10.90
CA ALA A 63 -7.90 -1.39 -10.68
C ALA A 63 -8.38 -2.66 -11.39
N CYS A 64 -7.45 -3.57 -11.66
CA CYS A 64 -7.68 -4.87 -12.27
C CYS A 64 -7.34 -5.99 -11.27
N SER A 65 -8.26 -6.91 -11.02
CA SER A 65 -8.00 -8.11 -10.24
C SER A 65 -6.92 -8.97 -10.92
N LEU A 66 -5.86 -9.30 -10.19
CA LEU A 66 -4.83 -10.23 -10.69
C LEU A 66 -5.31 -11.69 -10.75
N THR A 67 -6.39 -12.01 -10.04
CA THR A 67 -6.96 -13.37 -9.99
C THR A 67 -7.98 -13.57 -11.10
N THR A 68 -8.88 -12.61 -11.30
CA THR A 68 -10.04 -12.74 -12.20
C THR A 68 -9.91 -11.96 -13.50
N GLY A 69 -8.95 -11.02 -13.59
CA GLY A 69 -8.79 -10.11 -14.72
C GLY A 69 -9.85 -9.01 -14.79
N LYS A 70 -10.83 -8.97 -13.87
CA LYS A 70 -11.91 -7.98 -13.88
C LYS A 70 -11.39 -6.60 -13.51
N GLU A 71 -11.79 -5.59 -14.27
CA GLU A 71 -11.52 -4.18 -13.98
C GLU A 71 -12.73 -3.51 -13.34
N ASN A 72 -12.50 -2.73 -12.30
CA ASN A 72 -13.53 -1.87 -11.70
C ASN A 72 -12.90 -0.73 -10.88
N TYR A 73 -13.76 0.12 -10.33
CA TYR A 73 -13.37 1.16 -9.38
C TYR A 73 -13.45 0.65 -7.95
N ILE A 74 -12.56 1.15 -7.10
CA ILE A 74 -12.53 0.89 -5.65
C ILE A 74 -12.06 2.16 -4.91
N PRO A 75 -12.65 2.51 -3.76
CA PRO A 75 -12.18 3.65 -2.97
C PRO A 75 -10.73 3.46 -2.47
N GLU A 76 -9.94 4.53 -2.39
CA GLU A 76 -8.55 4.43 -1.95
C GLU A 76 -8.39 3.85 -0.54
N ASN A 77 -9.35 4.11 0.36
CA ASN A 77 -9.33 3.63 1.74
C ASN A 77 -9.74 2.15 1.89
N TYR A 78 -10.12 1.49 0.79
CA TYR A 78 -10.41 0.06 0.75
C TYR A 78 -9.21 -0.79 0.34
N VAL A 79 -8.07 -0.16 0.05
CA VAL A 79 -6.87 -0.85 -0.42
C VAL A 79 -5.63 -0.38 0.34
N ALA A 80 -4.67 -1.28 0.51
CA ALA A 80 -3.32 -0.93 0.92
C ALA A 80 -2.36 -1.08 -0.26
N ARG A 81 -1.40 -0.16 -0.36
CA ARG A 81 -0.29 -0.29 -1.32
C ARG A 81 0.70 -1.32 -0.80
N VAL A 82 1.13 -2.22 -1.66
CA VAL A 82 2.12 -3.25 -1.34
C VAL A 82 3.31 -3.11 -2.27
N TYR A 83 4.49 -2.90 -1.68
CA TYR A 83 5.77 -2.81 -2.35
C TYR A 83 6.59 -4.07 -2.11
N HIS A 84 7.33 -4.50 -3.12
CA HIS A 84 8.20 -5.69 -3.07
C HIS A 84 7.46 -7.00 -2.68
N GLY A 85 6.13 -6.98 -2.68
CA GLY A 85 5.27 -8.07 -2.22
C GLY A 85 5.14 -8.25 -0.70
N TRP A 86 5.79 -7.41 0.11
CA TRP A 86 5.80 -7.57 1.58
C TRP A 86 5.77 -6.27 2.39
N LEU A 87 5.99 -5.10 1.78
CA LEU A 87 5.95 -3.80 2.44
C LEU A 87 4.59 -3.11 2.20
N PHE A 88 3.77 -3.04 3.23
CA PHE A 88 2.40 -2.51 3.18
C PHE A 88 2.35 -1.07 3.67
N GLU A 89 1.56 -0.25 2.99
CA GLU A 89 1.26 1.14 3.32
C GLU A 89 -0.24 1.39 3.29
N GLY A 90 -0.76 2.13 4.28
CA GLY A 90 -2.20 2.33 4.48
C GLY A 90 -2.89 1.15 5.15
N ILE A 91 -2.21 0.46 6.07
CA ILE A 91 -2.79 -0.65 6.82
C ILE A 91 -2.55 -0.50 8.32
N SER A 92 -3.62 -0.70 9.10
CA SER A 92 -3.58 -0.70 10.55
C SER A 92 -3.00 -1.98 11.12
N ARG A 93 -2.75 -1.99 12.43
CA ARG A 93 -2.30 -3.19 13.14
C ARG A 93 -3.37 -4.28 13.09
N GLU A 94 -4.61 -3.91 13.38
CA GLU A 94 -5.77 -4.80 13.46
C GLU A 94 -6.03 -5.41 12.08
N LYS A 95 -5.95 -4.57 11.03
CA LYS A 95 -6.18 -5.03 9.67
C LYS A 95 -5.09 -5.99 9.17
N ALA A 96 -3.84 -5.77 9.59
CA ALA A 96 -2.76 -6.72 9.33
C ALA A 96 -3.03 -8.09 10.00
N GLU A 97 -3.64 -8.11 11.19
CA GLU A 97 -4.00 -9.36 11.86
C GLU A 97 -5.07 -10.12 11.06
N GLU A 98 -6.15 -9.45 10.66
CA GLU A 98 -7.21 -10.03 9.82
C GLU A 98 -6.65 -10.65 8.52
N LEU A 99 -5.85 -9.87 7.77
CA LEU A 99 -5.27 -10.34 6.51
C LEU A 99 -4.33 -11.53 6.71
N LEU A 100 -3.46 -11.49 7.73
CA LEU A 100 -2.55 -12.59 8.01
C LEU A 100 -3.30 -13.87 8.42
N LEU A 101 -4.47 -13.75 9.04
CA LEU A 101 -5.29 -14.89 9.47
C LEU A 101 -6.16 -15.48 8.36
N LEU A 102 -6.22 -14.88 7.17
CA LEU A 102 -6.95 -15.45 6.02
C LEU A 102 -6.51 -16.90 5.74
N PRO A 103 -7.43 -17.79 5.29
CA PRO A 103 -7.16 -19.23 5.17
C PRO A 103 -5.96 -19.61 4.29
N ASN A 104 -5.64 -18.80 3.28
CA ASN A 104 -4.56 -19.06 2.34
C ASN A 104 -3.16 -18.74 2.88
N ASN A 105 -3.06 -18.14 4.06
CA ASN A 105 -1.79 -17.84 4.71
C ASN A 105 -1.34 -18.98 5.62
N LYS A 106 -0.04 -19.29 5.62
CA LYS A 106 0.58 -20.33 6.45
C LYS A 106 1.31 -19.73 7.64
N THR A 107 1.58 -20.53 8.67
CA THR A 107 2.49 -20.14 9.75
C THR A 107 3.81 -19.63 9.17
N GLY A 108 4.26 -18.46 9.63
CA GLY A 108 5.41 -17.75 9.09
C GLY A 108 5.10 -16.75 7.97
N SER A 109 3.87 -16.71 7.42
CA SER A 109 3.43 -15.59 6.56
C SER A 109 3.61 -14.27 7.32
N PHE A 110 4.09 -13.24 6.63
CA PHE A 110 4.42 -11.97 7.26
C PHE A 110 4.14 -10.78 6.34
N MET A 111 4.15 -9.59 6.95
CA MET A 111 4.23 -8.32 6.25
C MET A 111 5.00 -7.31 7.10
N ILE A 112 5.67 -6.37 6.45
CA ILE A 112 6.16 -5.15 7.09
C ILE A 112 5.17 -4.05 6.76
N ARG A 113 4.66 -3.34 7.77
CA ARG A 113 3.74 -2.22 7.57
C ARG A 113 4.41 -0.91 7.99
N LYS A 114 4.24 0.12 7.17
CA LYS A 114 4.51 1.51 7.57
C LYS A 114 3.54 1.91 8.67
N SER A 115 4.02 2.64 9.67
CA SER A 115 3.16 3.18 10.71
C SER A 115 2.31 4.32 10.15
N GLU A 116 1.00 4.27 10.40
CA GLU A 116 0.06 5.33 10.02
C GLU A 116 0.19 6.58 10.92
N THR A 117 0.70 6.40 12.14
CA THR A 117 0.79 7.47 13.15
C THR A 117 2.20 8.00 13.36
N THR A 118 3.24 7.24 13.04
CA THR A 118 4.63 7.62 13.24
C THR A 118 5.40 7.52 11.93
N ASN A 119 5.60 8.66 11.26
CA ASN A 119 6.30 8.68 9.99
C ASN A 119 7.72 8.07 10.12
N GLY A 120 8.13 7.29 9.11
CA GLY A 120 9.42 6.61 9.09
C GLY A 120 9.56 5.42 10.04
N SER A 121 8.51 5.04 10.77
CA SER A 121 8.49 3.83 11.61
C SER A 121 7.83 2.66 10.90
N TYR A 122 8.34 1.46 11.15
CA TYR A 122 7.83 0.22 10.58
C TYR A 122 7.52 -0.80 11.68
N SER A 123 6.64 -1.76 11.36
CA SER A 123 6.40 -2.93 12.19
C SER A 123 6.35 -4.17 11.33
N LEU A 124 6.99 -5.24 11.80
CA LEU A 124 6.85 -6.58 11.25
C LEU A 124 5.66 -7.27 11.94
N SER A 125 4.71 -7.78 11.16
CA SER A 125 3.60 -8.60 11.61
C SER A 125 3.76 -10.01 11.04
N VAL A 126 3.72 -11.04 11.89
CA VAL A 126 3.98 -12.45 11.51
C VAL A 126 2.87 -13.36 12.01
N ARG A 127 2.33 -14.21 11.13
CA ARG A 127 1.37 -15.25 11.49
C ARG A 127 2.07 -16.37 12.26
N HIS A 128 1.61 -16.62 13.47
CA HIS A 128 1.90 -17.81 14.27
C HIS A 128 0.56 -18.44 14.71
N VAL A 129 0.49 -19.07 15.89
CA VAL A 129 -0.79 -19.40 16.56
C VAL A 129 -1.70 -18.16 16.68
N ASN A 130 -1.09 -17.02 17.02
CA ASN A 130 -1.68 -15.68 16.93
C ASN A 130 -0.71 -14.79 16.14
N VAL A 131 -1.15 -13.64 15.64
CA VAL A 131 -0.25 -12.70 14.98
C VAL A 131 0.66 -12.02 16.00
N LYS A 132 1.97 -12.03 15.72
CA LYS A 132 3.00 -11.37 16.54
C LYS A 132 3.47 -10.11 15.83
N HIS A 133 3.71 -9.05 16.59
CA HIS A 133 4.14 -7.75 16.08
C HIS A 133 5.48 -7.36 16.69
N TYR A 134 6.42 -6.94 15.85
CA TYR A 134 7.74 -6.48 16.24
C TYR A 134 7.97 -5.08 15.69
N ARG A 135 8.39 -4.16 16.56
CA ARG A 135 8.79 -2.82 16.13
C ARG A 135 10.14 -2.92 15.40
N ILE A 136 10.22 -2.29 14.24
CA ILE A 136 11.49 -2.12 13.51
C ILE A 136 12.01 -0.73 13.85
N PHE A 137 13.19 -0.67 14.44
CA PHE A 137 13.88 0.56 14.78
C PHE A 137 14.85 0.95 13.67
N ARG A 138 15.04 2.26 13.49
CA ARG A 138 16.02 2.83 12.56
C ARG A 138 17.12 3.53 13.34
N LEU A 139 18.37 3.23 13.01
CA LEU A 139 19.57 3.85 13.58
C LEU A 139 19.95 5.12 12.80
N PRO A 140 20.76 6.03 13.39
CA PRO A 140 21.22 7.25 12.71
C PRO A 140 22.01 6.99 11.43
N ASN A 141 22.68 5.83 11.31
CA ASN A 141 23.39 5.40 10.10
C ASN A 141 22.46 4.77 9.03
N ASN A 142 21.15 4.94 9.17
CA ASN A 142 20.09 4.40 8.31
C ASN A 142 19.90 2.88 8.34
N TRP A 143 20.57 2.17 9.23
CA TRP A 143 20.35 0.73 9.40
C TRP A 143 19.10 0.44 10.23
N TYR A 144 18.54 -0.75 10.05
CA TYR A 144 17.33 -1.21 10.73
C TYR A 144 17.63 -2.39 11.66
N TYR A 145 16.85 -2.52 12.74
CA TYR A 145 16.90 -3.68 13.61
C TYR A 145 15.57 -3.95 14.31
N ILE A 146 15.38 -5.20 14.73
CA ILE A 146 14.35 -5.61 15.70
C ILE A 146 15.01 -5.93 17.04
N SER A 147 16.16 -6.62 17.00
CA SER A 147 17.00 -6.91 18.16
C SER A 147 18.33 -6.16 18.02
N PRO A 148 18.82 -5.44 19.04
CA PRO A 148 20.07 -4.67 18.95
C PRO A 148 21.32 -5.50 18.58
N ARG A 149 21.25 -6.83 18.72
CA ARG A 149 22.35 -7.74 18.38
C ARG A 149 22.46 -8.02 16.87
N GLN A 150 21.46 -7.64 16.07
CA GLN A 150 21.41 -7.91 14.64
C GLN A 150 20.80 -6.72 13.89
N THR A 151 21.61 -6.10 13.03
CA THR A 151 21.24 -4.93 12.22
C THR A 151 21.29 -5.26 10.72
N PHE A 152 20.53 -4.52 9.92
CA PHE A 152 20.42 -4.68 8.47
C PHE A 152 20.52 -3.33 7.76
N GLN A 153 21.12 -3.32 6.56
CA GLN A 153 21.25 -2.13 5.70
C GLN A 153 20.07 -2.03 4.72
#